data_AF-A0A327ST36-F1
#
_entry.id   AF-A0A327ST36-F1
#
_cell.length_a   1.000
_cell.length_b   1.000
_cell.length_c   1.000
_cell.angle_alpha   90.00
_cell.angle_beta   90.00
_cell.angle_gamma   90.00
#
_symmetry.space_group_name_H-M   'P 1'
#
loop_
_entity.id
_entity.type
_entity.pdbx_description
1 polymer ?
#
loop_
_entity_poly.entity_id
_entity_poly.type
_entity_poly.pdbx_seq_one_letter_code
_entity_poly.pdbx_strand_id
1 'polypeptide(L)' 'MTPVFTDAVDQRTYAPWAAKVSAQFASSGVSGTPTLKLDGKQLNVFGGTGAPVTADQYKALVQQAVGGAK' A
#
# COMPACT_ATOMS: atom_id res chain seq x y z
N MET A 1 -19.93 -14.02 -9.18
CA MET A 1 -19.00 -13.31 -10.09
C MET A 1 -19.87 -12.62 -11.14
N THR A 2 -19.67 -11.34 -11.41
CA THR A 2 -20.50 -10.64 -12.42
C THR A 2 -19.92 -10.83 -13.82
N PRO A 3 -20.74 -10.85 -14.88
CA PRO A 3 -20.24 -10.96 -16.25
C PRO A 3 -19.18 -9.90 -16.58
N VAL A 4 -19.40 -8.65 -16.15
CA VAL A 4 -18.45 -7.53 -16.35
C VAL A 4 -17.09 -7.80 -15.71
N PHE A 5 -17.05 -8.43 -14.52
CA PHE A 5 -15.78 -8.77 -13.90
C PHE A 5 -15.07 -9.90 -14.63
N THR A 6 -15.79 -10.96 -15.02
CA THR A 6 -15.23 -12.07 -15.80
C THR A 6 -14.66 -11.57 -17.13
N ASP A 7 -15.43 -10.78 -17.88
CA ASP A 7 -14.97 -10.20 -19.14
C ASP A 7 -13.73 -9.33 -18.95
N ALA A 8 -13.67 -8.53 -17.88
CA ALA A 8 -12.51 -7.69 -17.60
C ALA A 8 -11.24 -8.49 -17.27
N VAL A 9 -11.39 -9.66 -16.63
CA VAL A 9 -10.29 -10.59 -16.37
C VAL A 9 -9.84 -11.26 -17.66
N ASP A 10 -10.79 -11.83 -18.41
CA ASP A 10 -10.51 -12.61 -19.62
C ASP A 10 -9.91 -11.73 -20.73
N GLN A 11 -10.44 -10.52 -20.91
CA GLN A 11 -9.92 -9.53 -21.86
C GLN A 11 -8.69 -8.79 -21.34
N ARG A 12 -8.25 -9.06 -20.09
CA ARG A 12 -7.13 -8.39 -19.44
C ARG A 12 -7.27 -6.87 -19.47
N THR A 13 -8.49 -6.37 -19.29
CA THR A 13 -8.86 -4.95 -19.47
C THR A 13 -7.96 -3.99 -18.69
N TYR A 14 -7.48 -4.40 -17.51
CA TYR A 14 -6.62 -3.59 -16.64
C TYR A 14 -5.13 -3.95 -16.70
N ALA A 15 -4.69 -4.78 -17.66
CA ALA A 15 -3.28 -5.13 -17.80
C ALA A 15 -2.34 -3.91 -17.98
N PRO A 16 -2.69 -2.85 -18.74
CA PRO A 16 -1.85 -1.66 -18.82
C PRO A 16 -1.70 -0.95 -17.47
N TRP A 17 -2.75 -0.95 -16.64
CA TRP A 17 -2.68 -0.40 -15.29
C TRP A 17 -1.81 -1.27 -14.39
N ALA A 18 -2.00 -2.60 -14.41
CA ALA A 18 -1.18 -3.53 -13.64
C ALA A 18 0.32 -3.39 -13.99
N ALA A 19 0.66 -3.29 -15.29
CA ALA A 19 2.03 -3.06 -15.74
C ALA A 19 2.62 -1.74 -15.21
N LYS A 20 1.83 -0.65 -15.21
CA LYS A 20 2.24 0.64 -14.64
C LYS A 20 2.51 0.53 -13.14
N VAL A 21 1.65 -0.15 -12.39
CA VAL A 21 1.83 -0.35 -10.94
C VAL A 21 3.07 -1.20 -10.67
N SER A 22 3.29 -2.29 -11.41
CA SER A 22 4.49 -3.12 -11.28
C SER A 22 5.77 -2.35 -11.57
N ALA A 23 5.79 -1.52 -12.62
CA ALA A 23 6.94 -0.67 -12.94
C ALA A 23 7.23 0.34 -11.83
N GLN A 24 6.20 1.00 -11.29
CA GLN A 24 6.34 1.94 -10.18
C GLN A 24 6.89 1.26 -8.91
N PHE A 25 6.41 0.05 -8.58
CA PHE A 25 6.95 -0.73 -7.46
C PHE A 25 8.43 -1.06 -7.67
N ALA A 26 8.81 -1.56 -8.86
CA ALA A 26 10.19 -1.89 -9.19
C ALA A 26 11.15 -0.69 -9.08
N SER A 27 10.66 0.53 -9.35
CA SER A 27 11.44 1.77 -9.20
C SER A 27 11.32 2.44 -7.82
N SER A 28 10.49 1.93 -6.90
CA SER A 28 10.12 2.63 -5.66
C SER A 28 11.17 2.59 -4.54
N GLY A 29 12.19 1.75 -4.70
CA GLY A 29 13.18 1.43 -3.66
C GLY A 29 12.63 0.59 -2.50
N VAL A 30 11.40 0.09 -2.59
CA VAL A 30 10.78 -0.81 -1.60
C VAL A 30 11.17 -2.25 -1.89
N SER A 31 11.49 -3.03 -0.86
CA SER A 31 11.94 -4.43 -0.98
C SER A 31 10.84 -5.47 -0.89
N GLY A 32 9.62 -5.10 -0.47
CA GLY A 32 8.54 -6.04 -0.30
C GLY A 32 7.21 -5.40 0.07
N THR A 33 6.15 -6.20 -0.04
CA THR A 33 4.81 -5.86 0.41
C THR A 33 4.46 -6.68 1.65
N PRO A 34 3.73 -6.11 2.63
CA PRO A 34 3.25 -4.73 2.69
C PRO A 34 4.33 -3.70 3.08
N THR A 35 4.22 -2.48 2.55
CA THR A 35 5.01 -1.30 2.95
C THR A 35 4.11 -0.07 2.92
N LEU A 36 4.23 0.82 3.91
CA LEU A 36 3.47 2.08 3.97
C LEU A 36 4.41 3.28 3.96
N LYS A 37 4.18 4.19 3.00
CA LYS A 37 4.83 5.51 2.96
C LYS A 37 3.77 6.60 3.10
N LEU A 38 4.04 7.60 3.94
CA LEU A 38 3.25 8.82 4.10
C LEU A 38 4.16 10.01 3.76
N ASP A 39 3.74 10.83 2.79
CA ASP A 39 4.52 11.96 2.27
C ASP A 39 5.99 11.59 1.93
N GLY A 40 6.16 10.42 1.31
CA GLY A 40 7.47 9.88 0.92
C GLY A 40 8.26 9.22 2.05
N LYS A 41 7.85 9.35 3.32
CA LYS A 41 8.50 8.72 4.48
C LYS A 41 7.87 7.39 4.82
N GLN A 42 8.69 6.36 5.08
CA GLN A 42 8.18 5.07 5.50
C GLN A 42 7.67 5.12 6.95
N LEU A 43 6.46 4.61 7.19
CA LEU A 43 5.92 4.38 8.53
C LEU A 43 6.07 2.91 8.89
N ASN A 44 6.63 2.64 10.07
CA ASN A 44 6.81 1.28 10.58
C ASN A 44 5.50 0.77 11.21
N VAL A 45 4.57 0.36 10.35
CA VAL A 45 3.25 -0.17 10.73
C VAL A 45 3.25 -1.69 10.94
N PHE A 46 4.43 -2.30 10.91
CA PHE A 46 4.66 -3.71 11.23
C PHE A 46 5.66 -3.78 12.39
N GLY A 47 5.30 -4.49 13.45
CA GLY A 47 6.15 -4.68 14.63
C GLY A 47 7.35 -5.59 14.35
N GLY A 48 8.20 -5.82 15.36
CA GLY A 48 9.41 -6.63 15.23
C GLY A 48 9.19 -8.10 14.83
N THR A 49 7.96 -8.60 14.93
CA THR A 49 7.55 -9.95 14.48
C THR A 49 6.97 -9.98 13.06
N GLY A 50 6.90 -8.83 12.39
CA GLY A 50 6.22 -8.68 11.09
C GLY A 50 4.69 -8.57 11.17
N ALA A 51 4.11 -8.72 12.37
CA ALA A 51 2.68 -8.51 12.58
C ALA A 51 2.31 -7.02 12.43
N PRO A 52 1.12 -6.69 11.88
CA PRO A 52 0.64 -5.31 11.84
C PRO A 52 0.46 -4.76 13.26
N VAL A 53 0.70 -3.47 13.43
CA VAL A 53 0.37 -2.76 14.68
C VAL A 53 -1.15 -2.67 14.89
N THR A 54 -1.60 -2.38 16.11
CA THR A 54 -3.03 -2.16 16.38
C THR A 54 -3.55 -0.90 15.67
N ALA A 55 -4.88 -0.80 15.51
CA ALA A 55 -5.50 0.38 14.92
C ALA A 55 -5.15 1.68 15.69
N ASP A 56 -5.11 1.64 17.02
CA ASP A 56 -4.73 2.79 17.85
C ASP A 56 -3.26 3.18 17.67
N GLN A 57 -2.36 2.20 17.59
CA GLN A 57 -0.95 2.44 17.28
C GLN A 57 -0.77 3.04 15.88
N TYR A 58 -1.49 2.53 14.88
CA TYR A 58 -1.49 3.10 13.53
C TYR A 58 -1.97 4.56 13.51
N LYS A 59 -3.10 4.85 14.19
CA LYS A 59 -3.62 6.21 14.32
C LYS A 59 -2.59 7.15 14.94
N ALA A 60 -1.93 6.72 16.02
CA ALA A 60 -0.87 7.50 16.66
C ALA A 60 0.32 7.77 15.72
N LEU A 61 0.77 6.75 14.97
CA LEU A 61 1.85 6.90 13.99
C LEU A 61 1.50 7.92 12.89
N VAL A 62 0.27 7.86 12.35
CA VAL A 62 -0.18 8.83 11.34
C VAL A 62 -0.28 10.23 11.94
N GLN A 63 -0.89 10.39 13.12
CA GLN A 63 -0.98 11.68 13.80
C GLN A 63 0.41 12.29 14.05
N GLN A 64 1.36 11.50 14.52
CA GLN A 64 2.74 11.93 14.71
C GLN A 64 3.39 12.38 13.39
N ALA A 65 3.16 11.65 12.30
CA ALA A 65 3.76 11.93 11.01
C ALA A 65 3.19 13.19 10.32
N VAL A 66 1.89 13.47 10.48
CA VAL A 66 1.25 14.68 9.93
C VAL A 66 1.38 15.91 10.84
N GLY A 67 2.19 15.82 11.90
CA GLY A 67 2.51 16.94 12.78
C GLY A 67 1.53 17.18 13.93
N GLY A 68 0.74 16.16 14.31
CA GLY A 68 -0.03 16.08 15.55
C GLY A 68 -0.79 17.35 15.90
N ALA A 69 -2.07 17.40 15.50
CA ALA A 69 -3.05 18.42 15.89
C ALA A 69 -2.74 19.04 17.26
N LYS A 70 -2.55 20.36 17.28
CA LYS A 70 -2.67 21.17 18.50
C LYS A 70 -3.96 20.82 19.23
#